data_AF-A0A7C6LXU4-F1
#
_entry.id   AF-A0A7C6LXU4-F1
#
_cell.length_a   1.000
_cell.length_b   1.000
_cell.length_c   1.000
_cell.angle_alpha   90.00
_cell.angle_beta   90.00
_cell.angle_gamma   90.00
#
_symmetry.space_group_name_H-M   'P 1'
#
loop_
_entity.id
_entity.type
_entity.pdbx_description
1 polymer ?
#
loop_
_entity_poly.entity_id
_entity_poly.type
_entity_poly.pdbx_seq_one_letter_code
_entity_poly.pdbx_strand_id
1 'polypeptide(L)'
;MIRKNQQEERYLSFGQLNLITSSRFNWALLAAWTREYIHSVTHELRNIKEIGDRLYRVPVDFYNLVIPFVGKANADRVLNLTSLRMIVLMTIINAMKNNDVETVNTSTLRLYQIADELATFLAQINNRIYWKYN
;
A
#
# COMPACT_ATOMS: atom_id res chain seq x y z
N MET A 1 -9.97 -1.64 -51.07
CA MET A 1 -10.45 -1.33 -49.70
C MET A 1 -9.66 -2.17 -48.72
N ILE A 2 -8.68 -1.58 -48.03
CA ILE A 2 -7.87 -2.30 -47.04
C ILE A 2 -8.64 -2.28 -45.73
N ARG A 3 -9.06 -3.45 -45.24
CA ARG A 3 -9.54 -3.62 -43.87
C ARG A 3 -8.37 -3.33 -42.93
N LYS A 4 -8.33 -2.15 -42.32
CA LYS A 4 -7.44 -1.88 -41.21
C LYS A 4 -7.86 -2.82 -40.07
N ASN A 5 -7.03 -3.82 -39.79
CA ASN A 5 -7.06 -4.52 -38.51
C ASN A 5 -6.91 -3.46 -37.41
N GLN A 6 -8.02 -3.13 -36.73
CA GLN A 6 -8.00 -2.40 -35.48
C GLN A 6 -7.42 -3.32 -34.41
N GLN A 7 -6.10 -3.54 -34.43
CA GLN A 7 -5.41 -3.64 -33.16
C GLN A 7 -5.37 -2.20 -32.63
N GLU A 8 -6.37 -1.84 -31.81
CA GLU A 8 -6.32 -0.61 -31.05
C GLU A 8 -5.02 -0.62 -30.24
N GLU A 9 -4.05 0.19 -30.64
CA GLU A 9 -2.92 0.52 -29.78
C GLU A 9 -3.51 1.16 -28.51
N ARG A 10 -3.59 0.38 -27.42
CA ARG A 10 -4.05 0.88 -26.12
C ARG A 10 -3.01 1.80 -25.53
N TYR A 11 -2.99 3.05 -25.96
CA TYR A 11 -2.20 4.09 -25.34
C TYR A 11 -2.74 4.39 -23.93
N LEU A 12 -1.85 4.45 -22.94
CA LEU A 12 -2.20 4.88 -21.59
C LEU A 12 -2.60 6.36 -21.62
N SER A 13 -3.72 6.70 -20.98
CA SER A 13 -4.07 8.12 -20.78
C SER A 13 -3.09 8.78 -19.81
N PHE A 14 -2.97 10.11 -19.86
CA PHE A 14 -2.19 10.86 -18.88
C PHE A 14 -2.60 10.56 -17.44
N GLY A 15 -3.90 10.37 -17.18
CA GLY A 15 -4.40 9.98 -15.86
C GLY A 15 -3.90 8.60 -15.42
N GLN A 16 -3.89 7.63 -16.32
CA GLN A 16 -3.36 6.28 -16.03
C GLN A 16 -1.84 6.29 -15.84
N LEU A 17 -1.10 7.07 -16.64
CA LEU A 17 0.34 7.22 -16.48
C LEU A 17 0.68 7.90 -15.14
N ASN A 18 -0.04 8.95 -14.77
CA ASN A 18 0.11 9.63 -13.48
C ASN A 18 -0.22 8.70 -12.31
N LEU A 19 -1.26 7.86 -12.43
CA LEU A 19 -1.59 6.86 -11.42
C LEU A 19 -0.44 5.87 -11.24
N ILE A 20 0.10 5.31 -12.33
CA ILE A 20 1.20 4.33 -12.28
C ILE A 20 2.45 4.95 -11.66
N THR A 21 2.85 6.12 -12.13
CA THR A 21 4.07 6.81 -11.65
C THR A 21 3.94 7.24 -10.19
N SER A 22 2.80 7.82 -9.80
CA SER A 22 2.53 8.22 -8.41
C SER A 22 2.44 7.01 -7.48
N SER A 23 1.84 5.90 -7.94
CA SER A 23 1.80 4.66 -7.15
C SER A 23 3.19 4.11 -6.90
N ARG A 24 4.03 4.04 -7.94
CA ARG A 24 5.45 3.61 -7.82
C ARG A 24 6.22 4.47 -6.83
N PHE A 25 6.04 5.80 -6.92
CA PHE A 25 6.66 6.74 -5.99
C PHE A 25 6.19 6.50 -4.55
N ASN A 26 4.89 6.31 -4.34
CA ASN A 26 4.32 6.02 -3.03
C ASN A 26 4.88 4.71 -2.43
N TRP A 27 5.01 3.64 -3.22
CA TRP A 27 5.64 2.39 -2.78
C TRP A 27 7.13 2.55 -2.45
N ALA A 28 7.86 3.38 -3.21
CA ALA A 28 9.26 3.69 -2.91
C ALA A 28 9.39 4.47 -1.59
N LEU A 29 8.51 5.44 -1.35
CA LEU A 29 8.44 6.15 -0.07
C LEU A 29 8.12 5.19 1.09
N LEU A 30 7.19 4.25 0.90
CA LEU A 30 6.88 3.24 1.92
C LEU A 30 8.14 2.46 2.34
N ALA A 31 8.90 1.96 1.36
CA ALA A 31 10.12 1.21 1.61
C ALA A 31 11.20 2.07 2.28
N ALA A 32 11.38 3.31 1.84
CA ALA A 32 12.33 4.26 2.41
C ALA A 32 11.98 4.58 3.87
N TRP A 33 10.74 4.99 4.15
CA TRP A 33 10.31 5.33 5.51
C TRP A 33 10.31 4.11 6.45
N THR A 34 10.01 2.91 5.94
CA THR A 34 10.13 1.68 6.75
C THR A 34 11.57 1.45 7.18
N ARG A 35 12.53 1.60 6.25
CA ARG A 35 13.97 1.47 6.57
C ARG A 35 14.41 2.51 7.59
N GLU A 36 14.03 3.78 7.40
CA GLU A 36 14.36 4.85 8.33
C GLU A 36 13.72 4.65 9.71
N TYR A 37 12.51 4.11 9.76
CA TYR A 37 11.84 3.79 11.01
C TYR A 37 12.57 2.69 11.77
N ILE A 38 12.96 1.59 11.09
CA ILE A 38 13.78 0.54 11.68
C ILE A 38 15.08 1.15 12.22
N HIS A 39 15.80 1.92 11.41
CA HIS A 39 17.05 2.57 11.82
C HIS A 39 16.86 3.46 13.05
N SER A 40 15.79 4.25 13.09
CA SER A 40 15.50 5.15 14.21
C SER A 40 15.16 4.39 15.48
N VAL A 41 14.36 3.32 15.38
CA VAL A 41 14.00 2.47 16.53
C VAL A 41 15.20 1.72 17.08
N THR A 42 16.04 1.13 16.22
CA THR A 42 17.20 0.34 16.66
C THR A 42 18.28 1.19 17.34
N HIS A 43 18.42 2.45 16.94
CA HIS A 43 19.39 3.39 17.52
C HIS A 43 18.77 4.36 18.54
N GLU A 44 17.50 4.16 18.91
CA GLU A 44 16.77 4.99 19.88
C GLU A 44 16.85 6.49 19.58
N LEU A 45 16.76 6.84 18.30
CA LEU A 45 16.88 8.23 17.85
C LEU A 45 15.67 9.06 18.32
N ARG A 46 15.91 10.35 18.56
CA ARG A 46 14.87 11.28 19.01
C ARG A 46 13.76 11.51 17.98
N ASN A 47 13.96 11.14 16.72
CA ASN A 47 13.06 11.36 15.60
C ASN A 47 12.09 10.19 15.32
N ILE A 48 12.05 9.14 16.17
CA ILE A 48 11.18 7.96 15.95
C ILE A 48 9.72 8.37 15.71
N LYS A 49 9.22 9.34 16.48
CA LYS A 49 7.84 9.80 16.34
C LYS A 49 7.60 10.43 14.97
N GLU A 50 8.46 11.36 14.57
CA GLU A 50 8.34 12.06 13.29
C GLU A 50 8.44 11.09 12.10
N ILE A 51 9.36 10.12 12.17
CA ILE A 51 9.50 9.09 11.12
C ILE A 51 8.29 8.15 11.11
N GLY A 52 7.77 7.78 12.28
CA GLY A 52 6.54 6.99 12.41
C GLY A 52 5.33 7.70 11.81
N ASP A 53 5.16 8.99 12.10
CA ASP A 53 4.09 9.82 11.54
C ASP A 53 4.20 9.92 10.00
N ARG A 54 5.44 10.02 9.47
CA ARG A 54 5.69 10.03 8.01
C ARG A 54 5.37 8.69 7.36
N LEU A 55 5.78 7.59 7.99
CA LEU A 55 5.49 6.24 7.50
C LEU A 55 3.96 6.00 7.46
N TYR A 56 3.24 6.41 8.50
CA TYR A 56 1.78 6.25 8.60
C TYR A 56 1.02 7.11 7.57
N ARG A 57 1.60 8.20 7.09
CA ARG A 57 1.00 9.05 6.06
C ARG A 57 0.98 8.40 4.66
N VAL A 58 1.90 7.48 4.38
CA VAL A 58 2.02 6.87 3.04
C VAL A 58 0.72 6.17 2.57
N PRO A 59 0.04 5.35 3.41
CA PRO A 59 -1.32 4.84 3.13
C PRO A 59 -2.36 5.92 2.80
N VAL A 60 -2.33 7.06 3.48
CA VAL A 60 -3.27 8.18 3.27
C VAL A 60 -3.03 8.83 1.90
N ASP A 61 -1.76 9.00 1.53
CA ASP A 61 -1.40 9.54 0.22
C ASP A 61 -1.81 8.56 -0.89
N PHE A 62 -1.67 7.25 -0.66
CA PHE A 62 -2.16 6.22 -1.60
C PHE A 62 -3.68 6.23 -1.73
N TYR A 63 -4.40 6.37 -0.62
CA TYR A 63 -5.85 6.54 -0.60
C TYR A 63 -6.30 7.68 -1.52
N ASN A 64 -5.74 8.87 -1.34
CA ASN A 64 -6.08 10.04 -2.15
C ASN A 64 -5.80 9.83 -3.64
N LEU A 65 -4.76 9.06 -3.96
CA LEU A 65 -4.40 8.72 -5.33
C LEU A 65 -5.42 7.78 -6.00
N VAL A 66 -5.98 6.81 -5.26
CA VAL A 66 -6.83 5.76 -5.85
C VAL A 66 -8.32 6.08 -5.86
N ILE A 67 -8.81 7.02 -5.02
CA ILE A 67 -10.23 7.41 -4.95
C ILE A 67 -10.85 7.65 -6.35
N PRO A 68 -10.23 8.42 -7.26
CA PRO A 68 -10.84 8.71 -8.57
C PRO A 68 -11.05 7.47 -9.44
N PHE A 69 -10.35 6.38 -9.16
CA PHE A 69 -10.33 5.17 -9.97
C PHE A 69 -11.20 4.04 -9.40
N VAL A 70 -11.26 3.93 -8.07
CA VAL A 70 -11.97 2.82 -7.40
C VAL A 70 -13.23 3.25 -6.67
N GLY A 71 -13.45 4.56 -6.52
CA GLY A 71 -14.55 5.14 -5.74
C GLY A 71 -14.27 5.14 -4.23
N LYS A 72 -14.93 6.05 -3.51
CA LYS A 72 -14.67 6.33 -2.10
C LYS A 72 -14.77 5.09 -1.20
N ALA A 73 -15.84 4.30 -1.31
CA ALA A 73 -16.06 3.14 -0.45
C ALA A 73 -14.93 2.10 -0.57
N ASN A 74 -14.46 1.83 -1.80
CA ASN A 74 -13.35 0.91 -2.02
C ASN A 74 -12.04 1.50 -1.51
N ALA A 75 -11.80 2.79 -1.78
CA ALA A 75 -10.62 3.48 -1.29
C ALA A 75 -10.56 3.47 0.25
N ASP A 76 -11.69 3.70 0.94
CA ASP A 76 -11.77 3.68 2.40
C ASP A 76 -11.38 2.30 2.96
N ARG A 77 -11.79 1.21 2.30
CA ARG A 77 -11.40 -0.16 2.69
C ARG A 77 -9.91 -0.43 2.43
N VAL A 78 -9.35 0.05 1.32
CA VAL A 78 -7.90 -0.01 1.05
C VAL A 78 -7.13 0.74 2.14
N LEU A 79 -7.57 1.96 2.48
CA LEU A 79 -6.94 2.78 3.51
C LEU A 79 -6.93 2.08 4.86
N ASN A 80 -8.07 1.48 5.27
CA ASN A 80 -8.16 0.76 6.53
C ASN A 80 -7.16 -0.41 6.59
N LEU A 81 -7.15 -1.29 5.58
CA LEU A 81 -6.26 -2.45 5.53
C LEU A 81 -4.78 -2.04 5.50
N THR A 82 -4.43 -1.02 4.72
CA THR A 82 -3.05 -0.53 4.63
C THR A 82 -2.61 0.19 5.90
N SER A 83 -3.48 0.95 6.56
CA SER A 83 -3.19 1.59 7.84
C SER A 83 -2.99 0.56 8.95
N LEU A 84 -3.85 -0.46 9.02
CA LEU A 84 -3.72 -1.55 9.98
C LEU A 84 -2.41 -2.32 9.76
N ARG A 85 -2.05 -2.59 8.49
CA ARG A 85 -0.77 -3.20 8.14
C ARG A 85 0.41 -2.38 8.67
N MET A 86 0.37 -1.06 8.57
CA MET A 86 1.44 -0.18 9.08
C MET A 86 1.57 -0.24 10.59
N ILE A 87 0.44 -0.20 11.30
CA ILE A 87 0.43 -0.31 12.76
C ILE A 87 1.06 -1.64 13.19
N VAL A 88 0.65 -2.75 12.58
CA VAL A 88 1.20 -4.08 12.88
C VAL A 88 2.69 -4.17 12.56
N LEU A 89 3.15 -3.59 11.46
CA LEU A 89 4.56 -3.52 11.11
C LEU A 89 5.39 -2.76 12.16
N MET A 90 4.88 -1.61 12.62
CA MET A 90 5.54 -0.82 13.67
C MET A 90 5.56 -1.58 15.00
N THR A 91 4.50 -2.34 15.33
CA THR A 91 4.47 -3.24 16.50
C THR A 91 5.54 -4.32 16.41
N ILE A 92 5.68 -4.99 15.26
CA ILE A 92 6.72 -6.01 15.04
C ILE A 92 8.11 -5.41 15.27
N ILE A 93 8.40 -4.24 14.67
CA ILE A 93 9.72 -3.60 14.77
C ILE A 93 10.05 -3.25 16.22
N ASN A 94 9.10 -2.69 16.97
CA ASN A 94 9.29 -2.39 18.39
C ASN A 94 9.45 -3.66 19.25
N ALA A 95 8.67 -4.71 18.96
CA ALA A 95 8.76 -5.98 19.68
C ALA A 95 10.12 -6.67 19.43
N MET A 96 10.60 -6.67 18.18
CA MET A 96 11.93 -7.17 17.83
C MET A 96 13.03 -6.43 18.61
N LYS A 97 12.95 -5.10 18.69
CA LYS A 97 13.90 -4.28 19.47
C LYS A 97 13.93 -4.68 20.96
N ASN A 98 12.78 -5.06 21.52
CA ASN A 98 12.65 -5.43 22.93
C ASN A 98 12.79 -6.94 23.19
N ASN A 99 13.17 -7.74 22.17
CA ASN A 99 13.23 -9.21 22.25
C ASN A 99 11.90 -9.88 22.67
N ASP A 100 10.77 -9.24 22.36
CA ASP A 100 9.43 -9.78 22.62
C ASP A 100 9.00 -10.72 21.48
N VAL A 101 9.45 -11.98 21.59
CA VAL A 101 9.21 -13.02 20.58
C VAL A 101 7.73 -13.37 20.42
N GLU A 102 6.94 -13.30 21.50
CA GLU A 102 5.51 -13.60 21.46
C GLU A 102 4.76 -12.56 20.62
N THR A 103 5.02 -11.27 20.88
CA THR A 103 4.42 -10.19 20.08
C THR A 103 4.87 -10.23 18.64
N VAL A 104 6.15 -10.56 18.36
CA VAL A 104 6.64 -10.73 16.98
C VAL A 104 5.87 -11.83 16.26
N ASN A 105 5.72 -13.00 16.87
CA ASN A 105 5.04 -14.15 16.25
C ASN A 105 3.56 -13.85 15.97
N THR A 106 2.84 -13.37 16.99
CA THR A 106 1.41 -13.06 16.88
C THR A 106 1.14 -11.93 15.88
N SER A 107 1.96 -10.88 15.91
CA SER A 107 1.82 -9.75 14.97
C SER A 107 2.21 -10.13 13.55
N THR A 108 3.17 -11.03 13.36
CA THR A 108 3.56 -11.53 12.02
C THR A 108 2.42 -12.33 11.39
N LEU A 109 1.76 -13.21 12.15
CA LEU A 109 0.55 -13.90 11.67
C LEU A 109 -0.54 -12.90 11.27
N ARG A 110 -0.75 -11.87 12.08
CA ARG A 110 -1.72 -10.81 11.77
C ARG A 110 -1.32 -10.03 10.51
N LEU A 111 -0.04 -9.76 10.31
CA LEU A 111 0.49 -9.09 9.12
C LEU A 111 0.16 -9.88 7.85
N TYR A 112 0.33 -11.21 7.88
CA TYR A 112 -0.01 -12.08 6.75
C TYR A 112 -1.50 -12.09 6.46
N GLN A 113 -2.35 -12.21 7.49
CA GLN A 113 -3.82 -12.12 7.31
C GLN A 113 -4.25 -10.82 6.64
N ILE A 114 -3.68 -9.68 7.06
CA ILE A 114 -3.98 -8.38 6.47
C ILE A 114 -3.51 -8.32 5.01
N ALA A 115 -2.36 -8.91 4.70
CA ALA A 115 -1.85 -8.99 3.32
C ALA A 115 -2.78 -9.82 2.43
N ASP A 116 -3.29 -10.95 2.92
CA ASP A 116 -4.25 -11.81 2.21
C ASP A 116 -5.59 -11.11 1.99
N GLU A 117 -6.11 -10.42 3.03
CA GLU A 117 -7.33 -9.60 2.94
C GLU A 117 -7.17 -8.49 1.89
N LEU A 118 -6.03 -7.77 1.91
CA LEU A 118 -5.74 -6.70 0.96
C LEU A 118 -5.58 -7.23 -0.46
N ALA A 119 -4.84 -8.31 -0.67
CA ALA A 119 -4.64 -8.93 -1.97
C ALA A 119 -5.97 -9.40 -2.57
N THR A 120 -6.79 -10.10 -1.77
CA THR A 120 -8.13 -10.55 -2.16
C THR A 120 -9.01 -9.38 -2.57
N PHE A 121 -9.03 -8.31 -1.77
CA PHE A 121 -9.85 -7.15 -2.04
C PHE A 121 -9.41 -6.38 -3.29
N LEU A 122 -8.10 -6.18 -3.47
CA LEU A 122 -7.57 -5.54 -4.67
C LEU A 122 -7.85 -6.37 -5.93
N ALA A 123 -7.76 -7.70 -5.85
CA ALA A 123 -8.14 -8.60 -6.94
C ALA A 123 -9.63 -8.48 -7.30
N GLN A 124 -10.51 -8.38 -6.30
CA GLN A 124 -11.95 -8.17 -6.52
C GLN A 124 -12.25 -6.83 -7.20
N ILE A 125 -11.58 -5.74 -6.78
CA ILE A 125 -11.69 -4.43 -7.43
C ILE A 125 -11.21 -4.53 -8.88
N ASN A 126 -10.04 -5.13 -9.10
CA ASN A 126 -9.45 -5.28 -10.42
C ASN A 126 -10.38 -6.06 -11.36
N ASN A 127 -10.91 -7.21 -10.89
CA ASN A 127 -11.81 -8.02 -11.69
C ASN A 127 -13.10 -7.27 -12.06
N ARG A 128 -13.67 -6.46 -11.16
CA ARG A 128 -14.86 -5.66 -11.45
C ARG A 128 -14.60 -4.55 -12.47
N ILE A 129 -13.38 -4.05 -12.57
CA ILE A 129 -12.99 -2.99 -13.51
C ILE A 129 -12.71 -3.56 -14.91
N TYR A 130 -12.05 -4.72 -15.01
CA TYR A 130 -11.60 -5.25 -16.31
C TYR A 130 -12.57 -6.24 -16.98
N TRP A 131 -13.43 -6.95 -16.23
CA TRP A 131 -14.30 -8.00 -16.80
C TRP A 131 -15.74 -7.55 -17.09
N LYS A 132 -16.05 -6.25 -17.05
CA LYS A 132 -17.37 -5.72 -17.43
C LYS A 132 -17.65 -5.66 -18.95
N TYR A 133 -16.76 -6.20 -19.78
CA TYR A 133 -16.84 -6.14 -21.25
C TYR A 133 -16.86 -7.52 -21.95
N ASN A 134 -17.28 -8.59 -21.26
CA ASN A 134 -17.60 -9.88 -21.89
C ASN A 134 -19.04 -10.27 -21.60
#